data_AF-A0A7C1DQ00-F1
#
_entry.id   AF-A0A7C1DQ00-F1
#
_cell.length_a   1.000
_cell.length_b   1.000
_cell.length_c   1.000
_cell.angle_alpha   90.00
_cell.angle_beta   90.00
_cell.angle_gamma   90.00
#
_symmetry.space_group_name_H-M   'P 1'
#
loop_
_entity.id
_entity.type
_entity.pdbx_description
1 polymer ?
#
loop_
_entity_poly.entity_id
_entity_poly.type
_entity_poly.pdbx_seq_one_letter_code
_entity_poly.pdbx_strand_id
1 'polypeptide(L)'
;MASEQLNFNDLVQQFKTIHDSLRKQAVKAVNMGLTLRNWMIGHYIYEYEQDGQDRAEYGEKLLQKLSDSLQHYGLKRVEERELRRFRLFYLTYPRIRESLTAELLPFLKNQLFVSKYQLELPDKKTNAAVSGRTDRRIDKEPLK
;
A
#
# COMPACT_ATOMS: atom_id res chain seq x y z
N MET A 1 21.78 -25.08 -40.70
CA MET A 1 20.77 -24.38 -39.90
C MET A 1 19.61 -25.35 -39.69
N ALA A 2 19.69 -26.20 -38.66
CA ALA A 2 18.59 -27.11 -38.35
C ALA A 2 17.47 -26.28 -37.72
N SER A 3 16.31 -26.22 -38.38
CA SER A 3 15.09 -25.73 -37.78
C SER A 3 14.75 -26.65 -36.59
N GLU A 4 14.91 -26.18 -35.36
CA GLU A 4 14.31 -26.84 -34.20
C GLU A 4 12.79 -26.88 -34.43
N GLN A 5 12.30 -28.06 -34.82
CA GLN A 5 10.88 -28.31 -34.95
C GLN A 5 10.29 -28.40 -33.54
N LEU A 6 9.53 -27.38 -33.17
CA LEU A 6 8.78 -27.33 -31.92
C LEU A 6 7.85 -28.55 -31.87
N ASN A 7 8.17 -29.52 -31.00
CA ASN A 7 7.43 -30.78 -30.95
C ASN A 7 6.25 -30.65 -29.96
N PHE A 8 5.36 -31.65 -29.97
CA PHE A 8 4.16 -31.64 -29.13
C PHE A 8 4.48 -31.50 -27.63
N ASN A 9 5.55 -32.15 -27.15
CA ASN A 9 5.94 -32.06 -25.74
C ASN A 9 6.47 -30.67 -25.39
N ASP A 10 7.24 -30.05 -26.30
CA ASP A 10 7.71 -28.68 -26.14
C ASP A 10 6.53 -27.70 -26.09
N LEU A 11 5.52 -27.90 -26.93
CA LEU A 11 4.29 -27.08 -26.93
C LEU A 11 3.51 -27.23 -25.62
N VAL A 12 3.32 -28.46 -25.14
CA VAL A 12 2.65 -28.74 -23.85
C VAL A 12 3.42 -28.09 -22.70
N GLN A 13 4.74 -28.22 -22.68
CA GLN A 13 5.58 -27.63 -21.64
C GLN A 13 5.56 -26.09 -21.70
N GLN A 14 5.55 -25.52 -22.89
CA GLN A 14 5.43 -24.07 -23.09
C GLN A 14 4.07 -23.56 -22.59
N PHE A 15 2.97 -24.25 -22.89
CA PHE A 15 1.64 -23.89 -22.42
C PHE A 15 1.52 -23.96 -20.90
N LYS A 16 2.05 -25.03 -20.29
CA LYS A 16 2.11 -25.17 -18.84
C LYS A 16 2.89 -24.02 -18.21
N THR A 17 4.06 -23.70 -18.77
CA THR A 17 4.92 -22.62 -18.27
C THR A 17 4.23 -21.25 -18.35
N ILE A 18 3.56 -20.95 -19.46
CA ILE A 18 2.80 -19.71 -19.64
C ILE A 18 1.65 -19.66 -18.64
N HIS A 19 0.86 -20.74 -18.52
CA HIS A 19 -0.26 -20.82 -17.57
C HIS A 19 0.20 -20.57 -16.14
N ASP A 20 1.22 -21.29 -15.68
CA ASP A 20 1.72 -21.18 -14.31
C ASP A 20 2.32 -19.80 -14.04
N SER A 21 3.03 -19.23 -15.00
CA SER A 21 3.61 -17.89 -14.88
C SER A 21 2.52 -16.82 -14.77
N LEU A 22 1.53 -16.82 -15.68
CA LEU A 22 0.45 -15.82 -15.67
C LEU A 22 -0.46 -15.99 -14.46
N ARG A 23 -0.74 -17.22 -14.03
CA ARG A 23 -1.49 -17.48 -12.79
C ARG A 23 -0.77 -16.94 -11.57
N LYS A 24 0.55 -17.18 -11.44
CA LYS A 24 1.37 -16.64 -10.35
C LYS A 24 1.36 -15.11 -10.35
N GLN A 25 1.47 -14.48 -11.51
CA GLN A 25 1.40 -13.03 -11.65
C GLN A 25 0.03 -12.48 -11.22
N ALA A 26 -1.08 -13.11 -11.63
CA ALA A 26 -2.42 -12.71 -11.23
C ALA A 26 -2.62 -12.81 -9.70
N VAL A 27 -2.21 -13.94 -9.09
CA VAL A 27 -2.28 -14.12 -7.64
C VAL A 27 -1.43 -13.08 -6.91
N LYS A 28 -0.21 -12.81 -7.40
CA LYS A 28 0.67 -11.77 -6.84
C LYS A 28 -0.01 -10.40 -6.89
N ALA A 29 -0.57 -10.00 -8.02
CA ALA A 29 -1.27 -8.72 -8.17
C ALA A 29 -2.48 -8.59 -7.23
N VAL A 30 -3.29 -9.64 -7.10
CA VAL A 30 -4.42 -9.68 -6.15
C VAL A 30 -3.94 -9.55 -4.71
N ASN A 31 -2.93 -10.32 -4.31
CA ASN A 31 -2.38 -10.27 -2.96
C ASN A 31 -1.80 -8.90 -2.62
N MET A 32 -1.12 -8.27 -3.57
CA MET A 32 -0.59 -6.92 -3.44
C MET A 32 -1.72 -5.90 -3.27
N GLY A 33 -2.76 -5.97 -4.11
CA GLY A 33 -3.93 -5.09 -4.00
C GLY A 33 -4.67 -5.24 -2.68
N LEU A 34 -4.88 -6.46 -2.20
CA LEU A 34 -5.51 -6.74 -0.90
C LEU A 34 -4.68 -6.22 0.27
N THR A 35 -3.36 -6.43 0.25
CA THR A 35 -2.44 -5.91 1.26
C THR A 35 -2.54 -4.40 1.35
N LEU A 36 -2.45 -3.70 0.21
CA LEU A 36 -2.52 -2.26 0.18
C LEU A 36 -3.90 -1.74 0.62
N ARG A 37 -4.99 -2.33 0.12
CA ARG A 37 -6.36 -2.00 0.52
C ARG A 37 -6.56 -2.10 2.04
N ASN A 38 -6.10 -3.19 2.63
CA ASN A 38 -6.22 -3.41 4.08
C ASN A 38 -5.39 -2.40 4.88
N TRP A 39 -4.17 -2.11 4.43
CA TRP A 39 -3.32 -1.10 5.08
C TRP A 39 -3.95 0.30 5.01
N MET A 40 -4.45 0.69 3.83
CA MET A 40 -5.08 2.00 3.62
C MET A 40 -6.31 2.18 4.49
N ILE A 41 -7.18 1.16 4.59
CA ILE A 41 -8.35 1.22 5.49
C ILE A 41 -7.90 1.44 6.93
N GLY A 42 -6.84 0.75 7.37
CA GLY A 42 -6.25 0.95 8.68
C GLY A 42 -5.77 2.37 8.94
N HIS A 43 -5.10 2.97 7.95
CA HIS A 43 -4.68 4.37 7.98
C HIS A 43 -5.88 5.31 8.15
N TYR A 44 -6.92 5.18 7.32
CA TYR A 44 -8.11 6.06 7.43
C TYR A 44 -8.84 5.92 8.77
N ILE A 45 -8.93 4.72 9.31
CA ILE A 45 -9.51 4.50 10.65
C ILE A 45 -8.68 5.27 11.70
N TYR A 46 -7.35 5.12 11.67
CA TYR A 46 -6.48 5.80 12.62
C TYR A 46 -6.58 7.34 12.52
N GLU A 47 -6.51 7.88 11.30
CA GLU A 47 -6.62 9.33 11.08
C GLU A 47 -7.97 9.88 11.57
N TYR A 48 -9.07 9.17 11.32
CA TYR A 48 -10.38 9.56 11.85
C TYR A 48 -10.41 9.53 13.39
N GLU A 49 -9.77 8.55 14.03
CA GLU A 49 -9.65 8.50 15.49
C GLU A 49 -8.81 9.66 16.04
N GLN A 50 -7.80 10.14 15.30
CA GLN A 50 -6.93 11.25 15.71
C GLN A 50 -7.52 12.64 15.50
N ASP A 51 -8.22 12.89 14.38
CA ASP A 51 -8.66 14.24 13.99
C ASP A 51 -10.10 14.31 13.44
N GLY A 52 -10.88 13.23 13.60
CA GLY A 52 -12.29 13.21 13.20
C GLY A 52 -13.11 14.27 13.94
N GLN A 53 -13.91 15.05 13.19
CA GLN A 53 -14.70 16.16 13.74
C GLN A 53 -15.79 15.68 14.72
N ASP A 54 -16.36 14.52 14.46
CA ASP A 54 -17.45 13.87 15.19
C ASP A 54 -16.99 12.63 15.96
N ARG A 55 -15.67 12.36 16.04
CA ARG A 55 -15.12 11.14 16.65
C ARG A 55 -15.61 10.87 18.08
N ALA A 56 -15.87 11.93 18.85
CA ALA A 56 -16.34 11.85 20.23
C ALA A 56 -17.76 11.23 20.32
N GLU A 57 -18.55 11.33 19.25
CA GLU A 57 -19.89 10.74 19.17
C GLU A 57 -19.84 9.22 18.97
N TYR A 58 -18.84 8.72 18.25
CA TYR A 58 -18.71 7.31 17.91
C TYR A 58 -17.86 6.54 18.92
N GLY A 59 -16.82 7.18 19.49
CA GLY A 59 -16.02 6.66 20.60
C GLY A 59 -15.61 5.20 20.43
N GLU A 60 -15.87 4.38 21.45
CA GLU A 60 -15.55 2.94 21.44
C GLU A 60 -16.35 2.12 20.42
N LYS A 61 -17.47 2.65 19.91
CA LYS A 61 -18.36 1.97 18.96
C LYS A 61 -18.06 2.28 17.50
N LEU A 62 -17.04 3.07 17.20
CA LEU A 62 -16.67 3.48 15.84
C LEU A 62 -16.61 2.29 14.87
N LEU A 63 -15.85 1.24 15.23
CA LEU A 63 -15.62 0.10 14.34
C LEU A 63 -16.89 -0.73 14.10
N GLN A 64 -17.77 -0.80 15.10
CA GLN A 64 -19.06 -1.48 14.94
C GLN A 64 -19.95 -0.70 13.97
N LYS A 65 -20.08 0.62 14.15
CA LYS A 65 -20.88 1.46 13.24
C LYS A 65 -20.31 1.43 11.81
N LEU A 66 -18.98 1.51 11.65
CA LEU A 66 -18.32 1.37 10.35
C LEU A 66 -18.63 0.02 9.71
N SER A 67 -18.54 -1.07 10.48
CA SER A 67 -18.88 -2.41 10.00
C SER A 67 -20.32 -2.46 9.47
N ASP A 68 -21.29 -1.96 10.23
CA ASP A 68 -22.70 -1.97 9.84
C ASP A 68 -22.96 -1.12 8.58
N SER A 69 -22.38 0.08 8.51
CA SER A 69 -22.50 0.95 7.34
C SER A 69 -21.85 0.34 6.09
N LEU A 70 -20.63 -0.22 6.20
CA LEU A 70 -19.94 -0.80 5.05
C LEU A 70 -20.63 -2.08 4.55
N GLN A 71 -21.18 -2.90 5.46
CA GLN A 71 -21.99 -4.04 5.09
C GLN A 71 -23.28 -3.63 4.37
N HIS A 72 -23.92 -2.53 4.79
CA HIS A 72 -25.08 -1.97 4.10
C HIS A 72 -24.77 -1.58 2.65
N TYR A 73 -23.55 -1.09 2.38
CA TYR A 73 -23.04 -0.83 1.03
C TYR A 73 -22.60 -2.09 0.26
N GLY A 74 -22.78 -3.28 0.82
CA GLY A 74 -22.45 -4.55 0.17
C GLY A 74 -20.96 -4.90 0.18
N LEU A 75 -20.13 -4.20 0.96
CA LEU A 75 -18.72 -4.56 1.09
C LEU A 75 -18.57 -5.84 1.91
N LYS A 76 -17.66 -6.69 1.47
CA LYS A 76 -17.28 -7.93 2.18
C LYS A 76 -16.00 -7.69 2.98
N ARG A 77 -15.79 -8.50 4.03
CA ARG A 77 -14.58 -8.45 4.89
C ARG A 77 -14.39 -7.08 5.53
N VAL A 78 -15.47 -6.57 6.12
CA VAL A 78 -15.57 -5.28 6.79
C VAL A 78 -16.22 -5.42 8.16
N GLU A 79 -16.26 -6.64 8.70
CA GLU A 79 -16.70 -6.90 10.07
C GLU A 79 -15.78 -6.18 11.05
N GLU A 80 -16.31 -5.82 12.22
CA GLU A 80 -15.58 -5.07 13.24
C GLU A 80 -14.19 -5.66 13.54
N ARG A 81 -14.09 -7.00 13.61
CA ARG A 81 -12.82 -7.72 13.82
C ARG A 81 -11.82 -7.49 12.68
N GLU A 82 -12.26 -7.48 11.43
CA GLU A 82 -11.39 -7.21 10.29
C GLU A 82 -10.95 -5.75 10.28
N LEU A 83 -11.84 -4.81 10.61
CA LEU A 83 -11.49 -3.39 10.73
C LEU A 83 -10.44 -3.15 11.84
N ARG A 84 -10.57 -3.83 12.99
CA ARG A 84 -9.54 -3.84 14.06
C ARG A 84 -8.19 -4.33 13.54
N ARG A 85 -8.19 -5.40 12.74
CA ARG A 85 -6.96 -5.94 12.13
C ARG A 85 -6.33 -4.97 11.14
N PHE A 86 -7.13 -4.29 10.31
CA PHE A 86 -6.64 -3.29 9.37
C PHE A 86 -6.00 -2.11 10.11
N ARG A 87 -6.66 -1.59 11.16
CA ARG A 87 -6.08 -0.54 12.01
C ARG A 87 -4.76 -0.97 12.64
N LEU A 88 -4.70 -2.17 13.22
CA LEU A 88 -3.47 -2.73 13.79
C LEU A 88 -2.38 -2.88 12.74
N PHE A 89 -2.73 -3.32 11.52
CA PHE A 89 -1.79 -3.48 10.43
C PHE A 89 -1.11 -2.15 10.06
N TYR A 90 -1.88 -1.06 9.96
CA TYR A 90 -1.33 0.28 9.75
C TYR A 90 -0.39 0.68 10.89
N LEU A 91 -0.84 0.57 12.15
CA LEU A 91 -0.05 0.95 13.32
C LEU A 91 1.27 0.17 13.44
N THR A 92 1.27 -1.09 13.02
CA THR A 92 2.47 -1.95 13.06
C THR A 92 3.44 -1.60 11.93
N TYR A 93 2.95 -1.19 10.76
CA TYR A 93 3.77 -0.94 9.57
C TYR A 93 3.44 0.40 8.89
N PRO A 94 3.63 1.55 9.56
CA PRO A 94 3.27 2.86 9.01
C PRO A 94 4.12 3.24 7.78
N ARG A 95 5.32 2.68 7.64
CA ARG A 95 6.26 2.99 6.54
C ARG A 95 6.16 2.07 5.33
N ILE A 96 5.20 1.14 5.29
CA ILE A 96 5.11 0.17 4.18
C ILE A 96 4.99 0.85 2.79
N ARG A 97 4.47 2.08 2.76
CA ARG A 97 4.38 2.92 1.54
C ARG A 97 5.73 3.19 0.88
N GLU A 98 6.80 3.31 1.68
CA GLU A 98 8.15 3.63 1.21
C GLU A 98 8.77 2.44 0.46
N SER A 99 8.25 1.24 0.71
CA SER A 99 8.66 0.00 0.06
C SER A 99 7.82 -0.36 -1.17
N LEU A 100 6.86 0.50 -1.57
CA LEU A 100 6.00 0.22 -2.72
C LEU A 100 6.78 0.34 -4.04
N THR A 101 6.68 -0.70 -4.86
CA THR A 101 7.31 -0.72 -6.18
C THR A 101 6.58 0.20 -7.16
N ALA A 102 7.23 0.57 -8.26
CA ALA A 102 6.61 1.35 -9.33
C ALA A 102 5.36 0.67 -9.93
N GLU A 103 5.31 -0.67 -9.87
CA GLU A 103 4.17 -1.51 -10.27
C GLU A 103 2.94 -1.30 -9.37
N LEU A 104 3.14 -0.86 -8.11
CA LEU A 104 2.07 -0.62 -7.14
C LEU A 104 1.53 0.80 -7.15
N LEU A 105 2.31 1.76 -7.66
CA LEU A 105 1.90 3.16 -7.72
C LEU A 105 0.56 3.40 -8.43
N PRO A 106 0.18 2.68 -9.51
CA PRO A 106 -1.14 2.84 -10.12
C PRO A 106 -2.31 2.56 -9.17
N PHE A 107 -2.15 1.63 -8.22
CA PHE A 107 -3.20 1.35 -7.23
C PHE A 107 -3.39 2.50 -6.23
N LEU A 108 -2.35 3.33 -6.02
CA LEU A 108 -2.42 4.53 -5.20
C LEU A 108 -2.90 5.77 -5.96
N LYS A 109 -2.79 5.78 -7.29
CA LYS A 109 -3.10 6.94 -8.14
C LYS A 109 -4.59 7.18 -8.38
N ASN A 110 -5.47 6.25 -8.00
CA ASN A 110 -6.91 6.53 -7.99
C ASN A 110 -7.19 7.57 -6.91
N GLN A 111 -8.00 8.58 -7.25
CA GLN A 111 -8.29 9.81 -6.48
C GLN A 111 -8.75 9.64 -5.02
N LEU A 112 -8.83 8.42 -4.49
CA LEU A 112 -9.02 8.11 -3.08
C LEU A 112 -8.00 8.82 -2.17
N PHE A 113 -6.79 9.11 -2.69
CA PHE A 113 -5.71 9.81 -1.97
C PHE A 113 -5.74 11.35 -2.08
N VAL A 114 -6.70 11.94 -2.79
CA VAL A 114 -6.81 13.41 -2.91
C VAL A 114 -7.91 13.91 -1.97
N SER A 115 -7.69 13.79 -0.67
CA SER A 115 -8.48 14.49 0.34
C SER A 115 -7.56 14.98 1.43
N LYS A 116 -7.54 16.31 1.63
CA LYS A 116 -6.98 17.14 2.72
C LYS A 116 -5.54 16.87 3.23
N TYR A 117 -4.96 15.69 3.05
CA TYR A 117 -3.79 15.18 3.78
C TYR A 117 -2.64 14.75 2.85
N GLN A 118 -2.45 15.46 1.72
CA GLN A 118 -1.35 15.31 0.73
C GLN A 118 -0.21 14.39 1.19
N LEU A 119 -0.34 13.10 0.92
CA LEU A 119 0.78 12.18 0.93
C LEU A 119 1.42 12.28 -0.44
N GLU A 120 2.41 13.16 -0.55
CA GLU A 120 3.20 13.26 -1.79
C GLU A 120 3.80 11.90 -2.09
N LEU A 121 3.47 11.37 -3.27
CA LEU A 121 4.18 10.22 -3.83
C LEU A 121 5.65 10.61 -3.94
N PRO A 122 6.61 9.78 -3.50
CA PRO A 122 8.01 10.11 -3.60
C PRO A 122 8.37 10.36 -5.06
N ASP A 123 8.61 11.63 -5.37
CA ASP A 123 8.99 12.06 -6.70
C ASP A 123 10.40 11.50 -7.00
N LYS A 124 10.63 11.06 -8.24
CA LYS A 124 11.93 10.50 -8.69
C LYS A 124 13.13 11.45 -8.50
N LYS A 125 12.90 12.69 -8.03
CA LYS A 125 13.90 13.73 -7.82
C LYS A 125 14.54 13.73 -6.42
N THR A 126 13.96 13.05 -5.43
CA THR A 126 14.45 13.14 -4.03
C THR A 126 15.70 12.28 -3.76
N ASN A 127 16.01 11.29 -4.60
CA ASN A 127 17.19 10.43 -4.43
C ASN A 127 18.48 11.01 -5.05
N ALA A 128 18.45 12.19 -5.68
CA ALA A 128 19.64 12.82 -6.26
C ALA A 128 20.35 13.78 -5.28
N ALA A 129 19.70 14.21 -4.20
CA ALA A 129 20.21 15.28 -3.32
C ALA A 129 21.07 14.79 -2.14
N VAL A 130 21.10 13.49 -1.83
CA VAL A 130 21.81 12.96 -0.65
C VAL A 130 23.28 12.59 -0.94
N SER A 131 23.74 12.64 -2.19
CA SER A 131 25.09 12.14 -2.54
C SER A 131 26.12 13.21 -2.95
N GLY A 132 25.91 14.50 -2.70
CA GLY A 132 26.90 15.48 -3.15
C GLY A 132 26.79 16.87 -2.55
N ARG A 133 27.41 17.08 -1.38
CA ARG A 133 28.29 18.22 -1.12
C ARG A 133 29.00 18.07 0.22
N THR A 134 30.28 17.79 0.09
CA THR A 134 31.35 17.91 1.07
C THR A 134 31.56 19.37 1.49
N ASP A 135 31.88 19.52 2.78
CA ASP A 135 32.95 20.35 3.34
C ASP A 135 32.86 21.89 3.27
N ARG A 136 32.80 22.50 4.47
CA ARG A 136 33.43 23.76 4.94
C ARG A 136 32.93 24.02 6.39
N ARG A 137 33.74 23.90 7.46
CA ARG A 137 34.66 24.94 8.03
C ARG A 137 33.95 26.31 8.13
N ILE A 138 33.83 27.05 9.23
CA ILE A 138 34.40 27.15 10.60
C ILE A 138 33.30 27.93 11.40
N ASP A 139 33.10 27.85 12.72
CA ASP A 139 33.79 28.65 13.75
C ASP A 139 33.21 28.38 15.14
N LYS A 140 34.12 28.49 16.10
CA LYS A 140 33.96 28.28 17.54
C LYS A 140 33.12 29.40 18.16
N GLU A 141 32.32 29.07 19.17
CA GLU A 141 32.12 29.96 20.32
C GLU A 141 31.73 29.15 21.58
N PRO A 142 32.38 29.38 22.75
CA PRO A 142 32.02 28.72 24.01
C PRO A 142 31.25 29.65 24.97
N LEU A 143 30.91 29.09 26.13
CA LEU A 143 30.28 29.62 27.37
C LEU A 143 28.79 29.22 27.52
N LYS A 144 28.37 28.59 28.62
CA LYS A 144 28.88 28.60 30.01
C LYS A 144 29.15 27.21 30.57
#